data_AF-A0A2M7WJJ9-F1
#
_entry.id   AF-A0A2M7WJJ9-F1
#
_cell.length_a   1.000
_cell.length_b   1.000
_cell.length_c   1.000
_cell.angle_alpha   90.00
_cell.angle_beta   90.00
_cell.angle_gamma   90.00
#
_symmetry.space_group_name_H-M   'P 1'
#
loop_
_entity.id
_entity.type
_entity.pdbx_description
1 polymer ?
#
loop_
_entity_poly.entity_id
_entity_poly.type
_entity_poly.pdbx_seq_one_letter_code
_entity_poly.pdbx_strand_id
1 'polypeptide(L)'
;MMNIGKSLLVIGIIWLLAGSISCGKQEASDKPSPPARASSGPAKPDGGAAADIKMGAAKVVPLSDPTLVFDEDEFNFGSATMGSQLTHTFNFYNTGSQDLVIIRVRHT
;
A
#
# COMPACT_ATOMS: atom_id res chain seq x y z
N MET A 1 43.61 -37.38 -10.26
CA MET A 1 43.89 -37.74 -8.85
C MET A 1 43.09 -36.76 -7.99
N MET A 2 41.96 -37.20 -7.42
CA MET A 2 41.81 -37.60 -6.00
C MET A 2 41.49 -36.33 -5.16
N ASN A 3 40.31 -36.12 -4.57
CA ASN A 3 39.61 -37.02 -3.64
C ASN A 3 38.11 -36.69 -3.48
N ILE A 4 37.31 -37.76 -3.46
CA ILE A 4 35.90 -37.85 -3.05
C ILE A 4 35.87 -38.51 -1.67
N GLY A 5 35.02 -38.00 -0.76
CA GLY A 5 34.71 -38.63 0.54
C GLY A 5 34.50 -37.56 1.63
N LYS A 6 33.39 -37.51 2.37
CA LYS A 6 32.67 -38.63 2.98
C LYS A 6 31.17 -38.36 3.05
N SER A 7 30.43 -39.35 2.58
CA SER A 7 29.05 -39.67 2.95
C SER A 7 28.92 -39.88 4.47
N LEU A 8 27.84 -39.40 5.10
CA LEU A 8 26.97 -40.18 5.99
C LEU A 8 25.79 -39.35 6.52
N LEU A 9 24.61 -39.67 5.98
CA LEU A 9 23.32 -39.87 6.66
C LEU A 9 23.21 -39.46 8.15
N VAL A 10 22.35 -38.47 8.45
CA VAL A 10 21.71 -38.33 9.77
C VAL A 10 20.20 -38.24 9.54
N ILE A 11 19.57 -39.41 9.55
CA ILE A 11 18.12 -39.56 9.66
C ILE A 11 17.78 -39.60 11.15
N GLY A 12 16.86 -38.73 11.56
CA GLY A 12 15.82 -39.05 12.54
C GLY A 12 16.19 -39.01 14.02
N ILE A 13 15.75 -37.95 14.70
CA ILE A 13 15.03 -38.10 15.97
C ILE A 13 13.78 -37.22 15.91
N ILE A 14 12.67 -37.89 15.60
CA ILE A 14 11.28 -37.49 15.87
C ILE A 14 10.97 -37.89 17.33
N TRP A 15 9.93 -37.23 17.87
CA TRP A 15 9.18 -37.43 19.12
C TRP A 15 9.52 -36.37 20.20
N LEU A 16 8.59 -35.72 20.89
CA LEU A 16 7.12 -35.62 20.85
C LEU A 16 6.78 -34.76 22.06
N LEU A 17 6.16 -33.59 21.90
CA LEU A 17 5.23 -32.99 22.87
C LEU A 17 4.36 -31.99 22.06
N ALA A 18 3.18 -32.40 21.55
CA ALA A 18 1.90 -32.36 22.25
C ALA A 18 1.57 -30.96 22.81
N GLY A 19 0.90 -30.13 21.99
CA GLY A 19 0.32 -28.86 22.36
C GLY A 19 -0.94 -28.62 21.54
N SER A 20 -2.08 -28.87 22.18
CA SER A 20 -3.44 -29.05 21.66
C SER A 20 -3.92 -28.04 20.61
N ILE A 21 -4.51 -28.59 19.54
CA ILE A 21 -5.54 -27.96 18.73
C ILE A 21 -6.68 -27.60 19.69
N SER A 22 -6.80 -26.33 20.08
CA SER A 22 -8.01 -25.85 20.74
C SER A 22 -9.10 -25.66 19.69
N CYS A 23 -9.76 -26.77 19.36
CA CYS A 23 -11.08 -26.76 18.77
C CYS A 23 -12.07 -26.43 19.89
N GLY A 24 -12.53 -25.19 19.93
CA GLY A 24 -13.65 -24.78 20.78
C GLY A 24 -14.83 -24.39 19.90
N LYS A 25 -15.59 -25.36 19.40
CA LYS A 25 -16.92 -25.11 18.85
C LYS A 25 -17.98 -25.53 19.88
N GLN A 26 -18.52 -24.49 20.52
CA GLN A 26 -19.93 -24.26 20.86
C GLN A 26 -20.74 -25.41 21.45
N GLU A 27 -21.17 -25.25 22.71
CA GLU A 27 -22.53 -25.42 23.26
C GLU A 27 -22.56 -24.54 24.54
N ALA A 28 -23.56 -23.77 24.97
CA ALA A 28 -24.84 -23.30 24.47
C ALA A 28 -25.18 -22.02 25.28
N SER A 29 -26.10 -21.19 24.77
CA SER A 29 -26.91 -20.23 25.54
C SER A 29 -26.20 -19.14 26.34
N ASP A 30 -26.02 -17.95 25.73
CA ASP A 30 -26.79 -16.77 26.14
C ASP A 30 -26.55 -15.62 25.15
N LYS A 31 -27.61 -14.95 24.71
CA LYS A 31 -27.51 -13.71 23.91
C LYS A 31 -27.30 -12.56 24.91
N PRO A 32 -26.21 -11.79 24.86
CA PRO A 32 -26.24 -10.45 25.42
C PRO A 32 -27.09 -9.60 24.48
N SER A 33 -28.31 -9.31 24.92
CA SER A 33 -29.18 -8.30 24.34
C SER A 33 -28.40 -6.99 24.10
N PRO A 34 -28.55 -6.32 22.95
CA PRO A 34 -28.01 -4.98 22.79
C PRO A 34 -28.64 -4.06 23.85
N PRO A 35 -27.88 -3.14 24.48
CA PRO A 35 -28.47 -2.17 25.38
C PRO A 35 -29.56 -1.41 24.63
N ALA A 36 -30.71 -1.29 25.29
CA ALA A 36 -31.91 -0.66 24.76
C ALA A 36 -31.56 0.65 24.05
N ARG A 37 -31.95 0.70 22.77
CA ARG A 37 -32.03 1.92 21.97
C ARG A 37 -32.97 2.87 22.69
N ALA A 38 -32.42 3.78 23.49
CA ALA A 38 -33.17 4.91 24.01
C ALA A 38 -33.61 5.76 22.82
N SER A 39 -34.91 5.68 22.52
CA SER A 39 -35.61 6.56 21.61
C SER A 39 -35.67 7.96 22.23
N SER A 40 -34.72 8.83 21.90
CA SER A 40 -34.96 10.26 22.01
C SER A 40 -35.92 10.66 20.90
N GLY A 41 -37.09 11.20 21.30
CA GLY A 41 -38.08 11.75 20.37
C GLY A 41 -37.53 12.93 19.55
N PRO A 42 -38.30 13.45 18.59
CA PRO A 42 -37.85 14.58 17.78
C PRO A 42 -37.62 15.80 18.68
N ALA A 43 -36.36 16.20 18.78
CA ALA A 43 -35.99 17.49 19.35
C ALA A 43 -36.59 18.59 18.46
N LYS A 44 -37.36 19.46 19.11
CA LYS A 44 -37.86 20.73 18.58
C LYS A 44 -36.68 21.58 18.06
N PRO A 45 -36.80 22.25 16.90
CA PRO A 45 -35.76 23.16 16.44
C PRO A 45 -35.90 24.47 17.21
N ASP A 46 -35.11 24.61 18.26
CA ASP A 46 -34.95 25.86 18.98
C ASP A 46 -33.93 26.70 18.19
N GLY A 47 -34.44 27.72 17.50
CA GLY A 47 -33.62 28.68 16.77
C GLY A 47 -32.65 29.38 17.70
N GLY A 48 -31.36 29.27 17.40
CA GLY A 48 -30.29 29.93 18.14
C GLY A 48 -28.97 29.99 17.37
N ALA A 49 -28.68 31.18 16.86
CA ALA A 49 -27.38 31.71 16.42
C ALA A 49 -26.63 30.96 15.30
N ALA A 50 -26.86 31.43 14.07
CA ALA A 50 -25.87 31.34 13.01
C ALA A 50 -24.65 32.19 13.42
N ALA A 51 -23.63 31.55 14.00
CA ALA A 51 -22.30 32.14 14.09
C ALA A 51 -21.72 32.12 12.67
N ASP A 52 -21.42 33.31 12.14
CA ASP A 52 -20.88 33.53 10.81
C ASP A 52 -19.54 32.81 10.64
N ILE A 53 -19.55 31.63 10.00
CA ILE A 53 -18.32 31.01 9.51
C ILE A 53 -17.85 31.85 8.33
N LYS A 54 -16.93 32.79 8.60
CA LYS A 54 -16.14 33.48 7.58
C LYS A 54 -15.22 32.46 6.90
N MET A 55 -15.79 31.66 6.00
CA MET A 55 -15.05 30.79 5.10
C MET A 55 -14.24 31.68 4.18
N GLY A 56 -12.94 31.81 4.46
CA GLY A 56 -12.02 32.46 3.54
C GLY A 56 -12.15 31.80 2.17
N ALA A 57 -12.37 32.60 1.14
CA ALA A 57 -12.45 32.11 -0.23
C ALA A 57 -11.11 31.45 -0.58
N ALA A 58 -11.05 30.13 -0.47
CA ALA A 58 -9.95 29.36 -0.98
C ALA A 58 -9.87 29.66 -2.48
N LYS A 59 -8.72 30.17 -2.92
CA LYS A 59 -8.43 30.39 -4.33
C LYS A 59 -8.63 29.05 -5.04
N VAL A 60 -9.67 28.97 -5.87
CA VAL A 60 -9.92 27.79 -6.71
C VAL A 60 -8.76 27.70 -7.70
N VAL A 61 -7.83 26.77 -7.45
CA VAL A 61 -6.77 26.46 -8.41
C VAL A 61 -7.43 25.62 -9.51
N PRO A 62 -7.39 26.05 -10.77
CA PRO A 62 -7.96 25.26 -11.87
C PRO A 62 -7.20 23.95 -11.98
N LEU A 63 -7.94 22.85 -12.19
CA LEU A 63 -7.32 21.56 -12.42
C LEU A 63 -6.64 21.53 -13.79
N SER A 64 -5.39 21.07 -13.83
CA SER A 64 -4.65 20.71 -15.03
C SER A 64 -4.59 19.20 -15.23
N ASP A 65 -4.52 18.77 -16.48
CA ASP A 65 -4.39 17.35 -16.86
C ASP A 65 -3.04 16.76 -16.42
N PRO A 66 -2.97 15.44 -16.13
CA PRO A 66 -1.72 14.77 -15.81
C PRO A 66 -0.70 14.95 -16.94
N THR A 67 0.48 15.46 -16.61
CA THR A 67 1.52 15.78 -17.58
C THR A 67 2.85 15.24 -17.07
N LEU A 68 3.46 14.31 -17.81
CA LEU A 68 4.76 13.72 -17.48
C LEU A 68 5.88 14.56 -18.10
N VAL A 69 6.86 14.96 -17.29
CA VAL A 69 8.06 15.67 -17.74
C VAL A 69 9.28 14.92 -17.25
N PHE A 70 10.22 14.63 -18.15
CA PHE A 70 11.52 14.06 -17.81
C PHE A 70 12.50 15.16 -17.44
N ASP A 71 13.47 14.82 -16.59
CA ASP A 71 14.60 15.71 -16.29
C ASP A 71 15.55 15.82 -17.50
N GLU A 72 15.62 14.76 -18.30
CA GLU A 72 16.42 14.67 -19.52
C GLU A 72 15.74 13.71 -20.52
N ASP A 73 15.79 14.07 -21.80
CA ASP A 73 15.15 13.28 -22.87
C ASP A 73 16.11 12.28 -23.53
N GLU A 74 17.42 12.51 -23.39
CA GLU A 74 18.46 11.71 -24.02
C GLU A 74 19.66 11.55 -23.10
N PHE A 75 20.24 10.34 -23.09
CA PHE A 75 21.50 10.07 -22.41
C PHE A 75 22.44 9.31 -23.33
N ASN A 76 23.69 9.79 -23.43
CA ASN A 76 24.72 9.15 -24.23
C ASN A 76 25.74 8.45 -23.32
N PHE A 77 25.82 7.13 -23.45
CA PHE A 77 26.78 6.30 -22.71
C PHE A 77 28.25 6.52 -23.09
N GLY A 78 28.52 7.17 -24.22
CA GLY A 78 29.87 7.41 -24.73
C GLY A 78 30.60 6.12 -25.08
N SER A 79 31.88 6.07 -24.75
CA SER A 79 32.74 4.90 -24.99
C SER A 79 32.51 3.82 -23.94
N ALA A 80 32.10 2.63 -24.38
CA ALA A 80 31.92 1.46 -23.52
C ALA A 80 33.06 0.44 -23.72
N THR A 81 33.51 -0.20 -22.62
CA THR A 81 34.47 -1.31 -22.67
C THR A 81 33.75 -2.63 -22.83
N MET A 82 34.34 -3.59 -23.56
CA MET A 82 33.78 -4.93 -23.69
C MET A 82 33.64 -5.62 -22.33
N GLY A 83 32.49 -6.27 -22.14
CA GLY A 83 32.15 -6.98 -20.89
C GLY A 83 31.58 -6.07 -19.79
N SER A 84 31.53 -4.75 -20.00
CA SER A 84 30.94 -3.83 -19.03
C SER A 84 29.43 -3.69 -19.21
N GLN A 85 28.69 -3.69 -18.10
CA GLN A 85 27.29 -3.29 -18.07
C GLN A 85 27.19 -1.83 -17.69
N LEU A 86 26.50 -1.04 -18.50
CA LEU A 86 26.20 0.37 -18.23
C LEU A 86 24.71 0.49 -17.85
N THR A 87 24.43 1.30 -16.84
CA THR A 87 23.06 1.57 -16.37
C THR A 87 22.89 3.06 -16.27
N HIS A 88 21.75 3.55 -16.76
CA HIS A 88 21.32 4.93 -16.60
C HIS A 88 19.87 4.96 -16.15
N THR A 89 19.54 5.90 -15.28
CA THR A 89 18.20 6.04 -14.69
C THR A 89 17.62 7.39 -15.08
N PHE A 90 16.51 7.35 -15.81
CA PHE A 90 15.73 8.56 -16.11
C PHE A 90 14.77 8.86 -14.97
N ASN A 91 14.76 10.11 -14.54
CA ASN A 91 13.79 10.63 -13.58
C ASN A 91 12.73 11.46 -14.30
N PHE A 92 11.51 11.42 -13.80
CA PHE A 92 10.40 12.22 -14.30
C PHE A 92 9.45 12.60 -13.16
N TYR A 93 8.64 13.62 -13.42
CA TYR A 93 7.64 14.11 -12.47
C TYR A 93 6.33 14.47 -13.17
N ASN A 94 5.25 14.47 -12.39
CA ASN A 94 3.93 14.93 -12.84
C ASN A 94 3.79 16.43 -12.57
N THR A 95 3.62 17.22 -13.62
CA THR A 95 3.33 18.67 -13.53
C THR A 95 1.84 19.00 -13.53
N GLY A 96 1.00 17.99 -13.76
CA GLY A 96 -0.45 18.09 -13.65
C GLY A 96 -0.92 18.14 -12.20
N SER A 97 -2.13 18.67 -11.99
CA SER A 97 -2.77 18.70 -10.67
C SER A 97 -3.53 17.40 -10.32
N GLN A 98 -3.69 16.52 -11.32
CA GLN A 98 -4.38 15.25 -11.22
C GLN A 98 -3.38 14.08 -11.19
N ASP A 99 -3.80 12.93 -10.66
CA ASP A 99 -2.96 11.74 -10.56
C ASP A 99 -2.52 11.22 -11.93
N LEU A 100 -1.23 10.90 -12.05
CA LEU A 100 -0.63 10.33 -13.25
C LEU A 100 -0.45 8.83 -13.08
N VAL A 101 -1.09 8.03 -13.94
CA VAL A 101 -1.01 6.56 -13.93
C VAL A 101 -0.27 6.05 -15.16
N ILE A 102 0.82 5.32 -14.95
CA ILE A 102 1.62 4.73 -16.05
C ILE A 102 1.17 3.29 -16.29
N ILE A 103 0.62 3.04 -17.48
CA ILE A 103 0.04 1.72 -17.83
C ILE A 103 0.97 0.86 -18.69
N ARG A 104 1.89 1.48 -19.43
CA ARG A 104 2.78 0.77 -20.37
C ARG A 104 4.01 1.61 -20.67
N VAL A 105 5.17 0.97 -20.62
CA VAL A 105 6.43 1.51 -21.12
C VAL A 105 6.77 0.78 -22.43
N ARG A 106 7.24 1.51 -23.44
CA ARG A 106 7.69 0.94 -24.71
C ARG A 106 9.11 1.41 -25.00
N HIS A 107 9.92 0.54 -25.57
CA HIS A 107 11.11 0.92 -26.31
C HIS A 107 10.77 0.88 -27.81
N THR A 108 11.30 1.82 -28.57
CA THR A 108 11.27 1.85 -30.04
C THR A 108 12.56 1.27 -30.57
#